data_AF-A0A6B1F4K8-F1
#
_entry.id   AF-A0A6B1F4K8-F1
#
_cell.length_a   1.000
_cell.length_b   1.000
_cell.length_c   1.000
_cell.angle_alpha   90.00
_cell.angle_beta   90.00
_cell.angle_gamma   90.00
#
_symmetry.space_group_name_H-M   'P 1'
#
loop_
_entity.id
_entity.type
_entity.pdbx_description
1 polymer ?
#
loop_
_entity_poly.entity_id
_entity_poly.type
_entity_poly.pdbx_seq_one_letter_code
_entity_poly.pdbx_strand_id
1 'polypeptide(L)' 'MNLISIYQKFPDQEACIEHLERLRWADKPQCPHCKSERVARKGEVD' A
#
# COMPACT_ATOMS: atom_id res chain seq x y z
N MET A 1 -6.09 -16.40 4.64
CA MET A 1 -5.17 -16.03 3.54
C MET A 1 -4.17 -17.16 3.37
N ASN A 2 -4.01 -17.73 2.17
CA ASN A 2 -2.98 -18.74 1.89
C ASN A 2 -2.00 -18.20 0.83
N LEU A 3 -0.84 -18.86 0.67
CA LEU A 3 0.21 -18.37 -0.21
C LEU A 3 -0.25 -18.27 -1.68
N ILE A 4 -1.03 -19.24 -2.16
CA ILE A 4 -1.56 -19.27 -3.54
C ILE A 4 -2.44 -18.03 -3.80
N SER A 5 -3.32 -17.70 -2.86
CA SER A 5 -4.20 -16.53 -2.95
C SER A 5 -3.46 -15.19 -2.91
N ILE A 6 -2.24 -15.16 -2.34
CA ILE A 6 -1.38 -13.96 -2.36
C ILE A 6 -0.79 -13.78 -3.76
N TYR A 7 -0.18 -14.83 -4.33
CA TYR A 7 0.40 -14.76 -5.68
C TYR A 7 -0.63 -14.49 -6.77
N GLN A 8 -1.87 -14.97 -6.62
CA GLN A 8 -2.95 -14.62 -7.55
C GLN A 8 -3.35 -13.14 -7.50
N LYS A 9 -3.21 -12.50 -6.34
CA LYS A 9 -3.55 -11.07 -6.15
C LYS A 9 -2.39 -10.13 -6.47
N PHE A 10 -1.17 -10.58 -6.18
CA PHE A 10 0.06 -9.83 -6.37
C PHE A 10 1.07 -10.71 -7.11
N PRO A 11 0.87 -10.90 -8.43
CA PRO A 11 1.67 -11.83 -9.23
C PRO A 11 3.12 -11.38 -9.40
N ASP A 12 3.37 -10.07 -9.30
CA ASP A 12 4.68 -9.47 -9.46
C ASP A 12 4.89 -8.29 -8.49
N GLN A 13 6.09 -7.72 -8.54
CA GLN A 13 6.49 -6.58 -7.72
C GLN A 13 5.69 -5.32 -8.06
N GLU A 14 5.37 -5.10 -9.34
CA GLU A 14 4.61 -3.92 -9.79
C GLU A 14 3.18 -3.94 -9.22
N ALA A 15 2.51 -5.09 -9.22
CA ALA A 15 1.20 -5.24 -8.60
C ALA A 15 1.21 -4.95 -7.09
N CYS A 16 2.32 -5.26 -6.40
CA CYS A 16 2.50 -4.90 -5.00
C CYS A 16 2.63 -3.37 -4.82
N ILE A 17 3.42 -2.73 -5.68
CA ILE A 17 3.65 -1.28 -5.65
C ILE A 17 2.34 -0.56 -5.93
N GLU A 18 1.63 -0.90 -7.02
CA GLU A 18 0.36 -0.29 -7.40
C GLU A 18 -0.69 -0.43 -6.29
N HIS A 19 -0.76 -1.61 -5.65
CA HIS A 19 -1.66 -1.83 -4.53
C HIS A 19 -1.36 -0.91 -3.34
N LEU A 20 -0.09 -0.78 -2.98
CA LEU A 20 0.34 0.09 -1.88
C LEU A 20 0.15 1.57 -2.22
N GLU A 21 0.40 1.98 -3.46
CA GLU A 21 0.17 3.34 -3.92
C GLU A 21 -1.31 3.71 -3.90
N ARG A 22 -2.18 2.82 -4.40
CA ARG A 22 -3.63 3.01 -4.32
C ARG A 22 -4.11 3.15 -2.89
N LEU A 23 -3.62 2.32 -1.97
CA LEU A 23 -4.02 2.41 -0.55
C LEU A 23 -3.52 3.69 0.12
N ARG A 24 -2.29 4.12 -0.19
CA ARG A 24 -1.65 5.27 0.46
C ARG A 24 -1.97 6.61 -0.18
N TRP A 25 -2.34 6.65 -1.46
CA TRP A 25 -2.46 7.85 -2.27
C TRP A 25 -3.73 7.86 -3.15
N ALA A 26 -4.80 7.17 -2.74
CA ALA A 26 -6.15 7.41 -3.28
C ALA A 26 -6.67 8.81 -2.88
N ASP A 27 -7.99 9.03 -2.87
CA ASP A 27 -8.60 10.33 -2.59
C ASP A 27 -8.16 10.96 -1.26
N LYS A 28 -7.87 10.14 -0.24
CA LYS A 28 -7.31 10.58 1.04
C LYS A 28 -6.14 9.68 1.45
N PRO A 29 -4.94 10.25 1.68
CA PRO A 29 -3.81 9.46 2.13
C PRO A 29 -4.05 8.80 3.49
N GLN A 30 -3.94 7.47 3.57
CA GLN A 30 -4.15 6.71 4.80
C GLN A 30 -3.13 5.60 4.98
N CYS A 31 -2.81 5.30 6.24
CA CYS A 31 -1.94 4.18 6.57
C CYS A 31 -2.71 2.85 6.35
N PRO A 32 -2.25 1.94 5.49
CA PRO A 32 -2.95 0.66 5.27
C PRO A 32 -2.95 -0.25 6.50
N HIS A 33 -2.11 0.01 7.50
CA HIS A 33 -2.04 -0.74 8.74
C HIS A 33 -2.99 -0.20 9.83
N CYS A 34 -2.96 1.10 10.10
CA CYS A 34 -3.70 1.71 11.22
C CYS A 34 -4.79 2.71 10.81
N LYS A 35 -4.98 2.95 9.51
CA LYS A 35 -5.94 3.92 8.94
C LYS A 35 -5.74 5.38 9.35
N SER A 36 -4.61 5.71 9.99
CA SER A 36 -4.22 7.10 10.27
C SER A 36 -4.14 7.91 8.98
N GLU A 37 -4.70 9.12 8.99
CA GLU A 37 -4.55 10.12 7.91
C GLU A 37 -3.22 10.89 8.03
N ARG A 38 -2.54 10.80 9.18
CA ARG A 38 -1.18 11.33 9.35
C ARG A 38 -0.19 10.36 8.69
N VAL A 39 -0.01 10.50 7.39
CA VAL A 39 0.95 9.74 6.59
C VAL A 39 1.88 10.69 5.82
N ALA A 40 3.14 10.29 5.69
CA ALA A 40 4.15 10.99 4.90
C ALA A 40 4.86 10.00 3.98
N ARG A 41 5.50 10.49 2.90
CA ARG A 41 6.40 9.65 2.10
C ARG A 41 7.61 9.28 2.95
N LYS A 42 8.06 8.03 2.84
CA LYS A 42 9.27 7.59 3.54
C LYS A 42 10.46 8.35 2.93
N GLY A 43 10.98 9.34 3.66
CA GLY A 43 12.03 10.25 3.18
C GLY A 43 11.65 11.74 3.19
N GLU A 44 10.37 12.07 3.40
CA GLU A 44 9.90 13.42 3.70
C GLU A 44 9.68 13.52 5.21
N VAL A 45 10.77 13.72 5.95
CA VAL A 45 10.72 14.27 7.30
C VAL A 45 11.69 15.45 7.24
N ASP A 46 11.16 16.68 7.27
CA ASP A 46 11.98 17.86 7.56
C ASP A 46 12.51 17.76 9.01
#